data_AF-A0A7C4N2U9-F1
#
_entry.id   AF-A0A7C4N2U9-F1
#
_cell.length_a   1.000
_cell.length_b   1.000
_cell.length_c   1.000
_cell.angle_alpha   90.00
_cell.angle_beta   90.00
_cell.angle_gamma   90.00
#
_symmetry.space_group_name_H-M   'P 1'
#
loop_
_entity.id
_entity.type
_entity.pdbx_description
1 polymer ?
#
loop_
_entity_poly.entity_id
_entity_poly.type
_entity_poly.pdbx_seq_one_letter_code
_entity_poly.pdbx_strand_id
1 'polypeptide(L)'
;MEALVVIFVSIIYLCLARHHRKLVRLTYFTLPVAMIGLCFYLAMFQLGIDEHNLVRGHEVVDKVFGPHAAYRGLRASLKDLATYSAVAFDRAFFTHARSLIWWIALGSVLTYTIKAFTYPFFAVYWLGLSDWIGHLKKDNRAVYLSIVALASLLVLYVHLLHSWQIYTRFMAIFLFSSVTVIGFGLERLVRFAHQRLNLSYSVTLAALGCLIIAFALPKSLGPREKDKLVFKELGEMIAMREGNEKAVKVLASSSAAALISFYANVNFPSAVCPLSVEWSEFSKQDYDGFVEKLKKAKLDYFLLEARRWPRNTFDLKRELKGKDFEEIATRYHPTTGEMKLYRVL
;
A
#
# COMPACT_ATOMS: atom_id res chain seq x y z
N MET A 1 -13.78 -2.17 0.84
CA MET A 1 -14.49 -1.57 -0.32
C MET A 1 -14.19 -2.31 -1.61
N GLU A 2 -12.93 -2.52 -2.02
CA GLU A 2 -12.67 -3.28 -3.27
C GLU A 2 -13.19 -4.73 -3.22
N ALA A 3 -13.23 -5.37 -2.05
CA ALA A 3 -13.83 -6.70 -1.87
C ALA A 3 -15.34 -6.76 -2.16
N LEU A 4 -16.06 -5.63 -2.10
CA LEU A 4 -17.49 -5.58 -2.45
C LEU A 4 -17.72 -5.84 -3.93
N VAL A 5 -16.72 -5.59 -4.79
CA VAL A 5 -16.79 -5.86 -6.23
C VAL A 5 -17.11 -7.32 -6.49
N VAL A 6 -16.48 -8.23 -5.73
CA VAL A 6 -16.76 -9.66 -5.86
C VAL A 6 -18.24 -9.91 -5.56
N ILE A 7 -18.76 -9.39 -4.45
CA ILE A 7 -20.16 -9.56 -4.04
C ILE A 7 -21.13 -8.99 -5.10
N PHE A 8 -20.90 -7.77 -5.58
CA PHE A 8 -21.75 -7.14 -6.60
C PHE A 8 -21.72 -7.91 -7.93
N VAL A 9 -20.53 -8.30 -8.40
CA VAL A 9 -20.38 -9.08 -9.63
C VAL A 9 -21.00 -10.46 -9.47
N SER A 10 -20.89 -11.10 -8.31
CA SER A 10 -21.57 -12.36 -7.99
C SER A 10 -23.09 -12.23 -8.09
N ILE A 11 -23.67 -11.17 -7.50
CA ILE A 11 -25.11 -10.92 -7.54
C ILE A 11 -25.56 -10.71 -9.00
N ILE A 12 -24.89 -9.84 -9.74
CA ILE A 12 -25.21 -9.56 -11.15
C ILE A 12 -25.10 -10.85 -11.99
N TYR A 13 -24.04 -11.63 -11.79
CA TYR A 13 -23.84 -12.88 -12.50
C TYR A 13 -24.94 -13.91 -12.17
N LEU A 14 -25.32 -14.07 -10.89
CA LEU A 14 -26.38 -14.99 -10.47
C LEU A 14 -27.75 -14.59 -11.04
N CYS A 15 -28.02 -13.29 -11.21
CA CYS A 15 -29.22 -12.79 -11.86
C CYS A 15 -29.23 -13.10 -13.37
N LEU A 16 -28.11 -12.83 -14.07
CA LEU A 16 -27.99 -12.96 -15.52
C LEU A 16 -27.81 -14.41 -15.99
N ALA A 17 -27.08 -15.23 -15.25
CA ALA A 17 -26.77 -16.61 -15.64
C ALA A 17 -28.04 -17.47 -15.72
N ARG A 18 -28.13 -18.34 -16.72
CA ARG A 18 -29.23 -19.31 -16.87
C ARG A 18 -29.04 -20.45 -15.87
N HIS A 19 -29.53 -20.25 -14.65
CA HIS A 19 -29.58 -21.28 -13.62
C HIS A 19 -31.02 -21.70 -13.28
N HIS A 20 -31.22 -22.98 -12.99
CA HIS A 20 -32.45 -23.47 -12.37
C HIS A 20 -32.50 -22.99 -10.90
N ARG A 21 -33.67 -22.51 -10.45
CA ARG A 21 -33.91 -21.92 -9.11
C ARG A 21 -33.01 -20.72 -8.77
N LYS A 22 -32.99 -19.70 -9.63
CA LYS A 22 -32.19 -18.47 -9.45
C LYS A 22 -32.39 -17.79 -8.09
N LEU A 23 -33.64 -17.62 -7.67
CA LEU A 23 -34.02 -16.99 -6.40
C LEU A 23 -33.41 -17.71 -5.19
N VAL A 24 -33.44 -19.04 -5.17
CA VAL A 24 -32.89 -19.85 -4.07
C VAL A 24 -31.37 -19.70 -3.96
N ARG A 25 -30.67 -19.68 -5.10
CA ARG A 25 -29.20 -19.49 -5.10
C ARG A 25 -28.82 -18.08 -4.69
N LEU A 26 -29.59 -17.08 -5.13
CA LEU A 26 -29.40 -15.71 -4.73
C LEU A 26 -29.58 -15.54 -3.22
N THR A 27 -30.65 -16.11 -2.64
CA THR A 27 -30.88 -16.03 -1.20
C THR A 27 -29.79 -16.73 -0.40
N TYR A 28 -29.34 -17.93 -0.80
CA TYR A 28 -28.22 -18.58 -0.12
C TYR A 28 -26.91 -17.79 -0.20
N PHE A 29 -26.67 -17.07 -1.29
CA PHE A 29 -25.48 -16.23 -1.43
C PHE A 29 -25.58 -14.93 -0.63
N THR A 30 -26.73 -14.27 -0.62
CA THR A 30 -26.92 -12.98 0.05
C THR A 30 -27.19 -13.12 1.55
N LEU A 31 -27.74 -14.26 2.01
CA LEU A 31 -28.08 -14.46 3.42
C LEU A 31 -26.87 -14.32 4.36
N PRO A 32 -25.70 -14.95 4.13
CA PRO A 32 -24.53 -14.75 5.00
C PRO A 32 -24.05 -13.29 5.00
N VAL A 33 -24.09 -12.62 3.84
CA VAL A 33 -23.70 -11.21 3.73
C VAL A 33 -24.65 -10.31 4.52
N ALA A 34 -25.95 -10.56 4.41
CA ALA A 34 -26.98 -9.85 5.15
C ALA A 34 -26.89 -10.11 6.66
N MET A 35 -26.63 -11.35 7.07
CA MET A 35 -26.43 -11.73 8.48
C MET A 35 -25.21 -11.04 9.07
N ILE A 36 -24.08 -11.01 8.36
CA ILE A 36 -22.88 -10.28 8.81
C ILE A 36 -23.18 -8.78 8.92
N GLY A 37 -23.87 -8.20 7.93
CA GLY A 37 -24.30 -6.81 7.97
C GLY A 37 -25.20 -6.50 9.16
N LEU A 38 -26.15 -7.39 9.46
CA LEU A 38 -27.06 -7.27 10.60
C LEU A 38 -26.32 -7.41 11.93
N CYS A 39 -25.45 -8.40 12.09
CA CYS A 39 -24.63 -8.57 13.29
C CYS A 39 -23.74 -7.35 13.54
N PHE A 40 -23.14 -6.80 12.48
CA PHE A 40 -22.34 -5.58 12.57
C PHE A 40 -23.19 -4.39 13.02
N TYR A 41 -24.38 -4.21 12.44
CA TYR A 41 -25.32 -3.16 12.83
C TYR A 41 -25.81 -3.29 14.28
N LEU A 42 -26.12 -4.51 14.73
CA LEU A 42 -26.54 -4.77 16.10
C LEU A 42 -25.39 -4.52 17.10
N ALA A 43 -24.17 -4.94 16.77
CA ALA A 43 -22.99 -4.66 17.59
C ALA A 43 -22.70 -3.15 17.69
N MET A 44 -22.85 -2.42 16.58
CA MET A 44 -22.76 -0.97 16.53
C MET A 44 -23.77 -0.29 17.45
N PHE A 45 -25.03 -0.71 17.37
CA PHE A 45 -26.11 -0.21 18.21
C PHE A 45 -25.84 -0.46 19.69
N GLN A 46 -25.37 -1.67 20.04
CA GLN A 46 -25.07 -2.03 21.43
C GLN A 46 -23.84 -1.30 22.01
N LEU A 47 -22.85 -0.97 21.16
CA LEU A 47 -21.63 -0.25 21.56
C LEU A 47 -21.77 1.27 21.51
N GLY A 48 -22.93 1.79 21.08
CA GLY A 48 -23.21 3.23 21.02
C GLY A 48 -22.28 4.00 20.09
N ILE A 49 -21.77 3.36 19.04
CA ILE A 49 -20.80 3.99 18.14
C ILE A 49 -21.54 4.77 17.04
N ASP A 50 -21.19 6.04 16.85
CA ASP A 50 -21.79 6.90 15.82
C ASP A 50 -21.69 6.30 14.41
N GLU A 51 -22.84 6.19 13.74
CA GLU A 51 -22.97 5.63 12.39
C GLU A 51 -22.09 6.36 11.36
N HIS A 52 -21.90 7.68 11.55
CA HIS A 52 -21.06 8.53 10.68
C HIS A 52 -19.57 8.22 10.75
N ASN A 53 -19.07 7.65 11.85
CA ASN A 53 -17.65 7.34 12.00
C ASN A 53 -17.27 5.98 11.39
N LEU A 54 -18.24 5.07 11.21
CA LEU A 54 -17.95 3.68 10.83
C LEU A 54 -18.44 3.26 9.45
N VAL A 55 -19.60 3.74 9.01
CA VAL A 55 -20.07 3.50 7.65
C VAL A 55 -19.66 4.68 6.80
N ARG A 56 -18.46 4.61 6.21
CA ARG A 56 -17.93 5.59 5.26
C ARG A 56 -18.69 5.54 3.92
N GLY A 57 -20.02 5.63 3.95
CA GLY A 57 -20.90 5.56 2.78
C GLY A 57 -20.64 6.69 1.78
N HIS A 58 -20.23 7.86 2.28
CA HIS A 58 -19.75 8.96 1.43
C HIS A 58 -18.56 8.54 0.54
N GLU A 59 -17.65 7.70 1.05
CA GLU A 59 -16.54 7.19 0.25
C GLU A 59 -17.00 6.30 -0.92
N VAL A 60 -18.18 5.67 -0.84
CA VAL A 60 -18.74 4.91 -1.97
C VAL A 60 -19.11 5.86 -3.10
N VAL A 61 -19.84 6.93 -2.76
CA VAL A 61 -20.26 7.96 -3.72
C VAL A 61 -19.05 8.69 -4.29
N ASP A 62 -18.10 9.07 -3.45
CA ASP A 62 -16.85 9.72 -3.85
C ASP A 62 -16.01 8.81 -4.75
N LYS A 63 -15.98 7.49 -4.52
CA LYS A 63 -15.25 6.57 -5.41
C LYS A 63 -15.91 6.37 -6.77
N VAL A 64 -17.22 6.59 -6.89
CA VAL A 64 -17.95 6.47 -8.17
C VAL A 64 -17.82 7.75 -8.99
N PHE A 65 -17.99 8.93 -8.37
CA PHE A 65 -18.00 10.22 -9.09
C PHE A 65 -16.69 11.00 -8.99
N GLY A 66 -15.90 10.78 -7.93
CA GLY A 66 -14.60 11.41 -7.71
C GLY A 66 -13.53 11.13 -8.78
N PRO A 67 -13.45 9.94 -9.44
CA PRO A 67 -12.45 9.71 -10.48
C PRO A 67 -12.50 10.73 -11.63
N HIS A 68 -13.70 11.19 -12.00
CA HIS A 68 -13.85 12.21 -13.05
C HIS A 68 -13.35 13.59 -12.59
N ALA A 69 -13.64 13.96 -11.34
CA ALA A 69 -13.14 15.20 -10.76
C ALA A 69 -11.61 15.16 -10.60
N ALA A 70 -11.06 14.06 -10.08
CA ALA A 70 -9.62 13.83 -9.93
C ALA A 70 -8.89 13.85 -11.28
N TYR A 71 -9.47 13.24 -12.32
CA TYR A 71 -8.94 13.29 -13.68
C TYR A 71 -8.85 14.74 -14.21
N ARG A 72 -9.94 15.52 -14.06
CA ARG A 72 -9.95 16.93 -14.49
C ARG A 72 -8.97 17.77 -13.66
N GLY A 73 -8.90 17.52 -12.36
CA GLY A 73 -7.96 18.16 -11.43
C GLY A 73 -6.52 17.93 -11.85
N LEU A 74 -6.09 16.69 -12.08
CA LEU A 74 -4.73 16.42 -12.53
C LEU A 74 -4.46 17.06 -13.89
N ARG A 75 -5.42 16.99 -14.82
CA ARG A 75 -5.27 17.60 -16.14
C ARG A 75 -5.04 19.11 -16.04
N ALA A 76 -5.68 19.78 -15.08
CA ALA A 76 -5.47 21.19 -14.78
C ALA A 76 -4.09 21.43 -14.15
N SER A 77 -3.72 20.68 -13.11
CA SER A 77 -2.40 20.82 -12.46
C SER A 77 -1.23 20.60 -13.43
N LEU A 78 -1.33 19.62 -14.34
CA LEU A 78 -0.33 19.39 -15.38
C LEU A 78 -0.29 20.52 -16.42
N LYS A 79 -1.43 21.16 -16.70
CA LYS A 79 -1.48 22.35 -17.56
C LYS A 79 -0.76 23.51 -16.88
N ASP A 80 -1.02 23.74 -15.60
CA ASP A 80 -0.40 24.82 -14.83
C ASP A 80 1.11 24.61 -14.74
N LEU A 81 1.57 23.39 -14.44
CA LEU A 81 2.99 23.03 -14.44
C LEU A 81 3.66 23.27 -15.80
N ALA A 82 2.99 22.96 -16.91
CA ALA A 82 3.50 23.26 -18.25
C ALA A 82 3.63 24.78 -18.51
N THR A 83 2.72 25.57 -17.95
CA THR A 83 2.75 27.04 -18.06
C THR A 83 3.88 27.66 -17.25
N TYR A 84 4.14 27.15 -16.03
CA TYR A 84 5.18 27.68 -15.14
C TYR A 84 6.58 27.12 -15.40
N SER A 85 6.73 26.06 -16.20
CA SER A 85 8.06 25.52 -16.47
C SER A 85 8.87 26.44 -17.40
N ALA A 86 10.03 26.87 -16.91
CA ALA A 86 11.00 27.67 -17.68
C ALA A 86 11.77 26.82 -18.72
N VAL A 87 11.90 25.51 -18.47
CA VAL A 87 12.63 24.58 -19.35
C VAL A 87 11.69 24.02 -20.42
N ALA A 88 12.10 24.09 -21.69
CA ALA A 88 11.29 23.63 -22.83
C ALA A 88 10.97 22.12 -22.75
N PHE A 89 11.90 21.31 -22.25
CA PHE A 89 11.70 19.88 -22.04
C PHE A 89 10.57 19.59 -21.04
N ASP A 90 10.58 20.25 -19.88
CA ASP A 90 9.56 20.07 -18.85
C ASP A 90 8.17 20.48 -19.36
N ARG A 91 8.10 21.58 -20.13
CA ARG A 91 6.86 22.03 -20.78
C ARG A 91 6.28 20.97 -21.71
N ALA A 92 7.13 20.40 -22.57
CA ALA A 92 6.73 19.35 -23.50
C ALA A 92 6.28 18.09 -22.75
N PHE A 93 7.05 17.67 -21.73
CA PHE A 93 6.72 16.53 -20.88
C PHE A 93 5.34 16.69 -20.23
N PHE A 94 5.07 17.79 -19.53
CA PHE A 94 3.78 18.00 -18.87
C PHE A 94 2.61 18.09 -19.86
N THR A 95 2.85 18.68 -21.04
CA THR A 95 1.85 18.77 -22.11
C THR A 95 1.47 17.38 -22.64
N HIS A 96 2.45 16.50 -22.86
CA HIS A 96 2.23 15.13 -23.30
C HIS A 96 1.68 14.23 -22.18
N ALA A 97 2.19 14.35 -20.96
CA ALA A 97 1.70 13.60 -19.80
C ALA A 97 0.20 13.86 -19.59
N ARG A 98 -0.24 15.11 -19.77
CA ARG A 98 -1.64 15.51 -19.68
C ARG A 98 -2.55 14.80 -20.69
N SER A 99 -2.09 14.55 -21.91
CA SER A 99 -2.88 13.82 -22.93
C SER A 99 -2.80 12.30 -22.77
N LEU A 100 -1.74 11.81 -22.11
CA LEU A 100 -1.46 10.38 -21.95
C LEU A 100 -1.88 9.80 -20.59
N ILE A 101 -2.60 10.55 -19.75
CA ILE A 101 -3.08 10.11 -18.43
C ILE A 101 -3.64 8.69 -18.44
N TRP A 102 -4.54 8.37 -19.37
CA TRP A 102 -5.19 7.06 -19.45
C TRP A 102 -4.18 5.93 -19.72
N TRP A 103 -3.18 6.20 -20.56
CA TRP A 103 -2.09 5.28 -20.87
C TRP A 103 -1.11 5.12 -19.71
N ILE A 104 -0.81 6.20 -19.00
CA ILE A 104 0.03 6.17 -17.79
C ILE A 104 -0.66 5.32 -16.72
N ALA A 105 -1.97 5.50 -16.53
CA ALA A 105 -2.75 4.68 -15.61
C ALA A 105 -2.75 3.20 -16.03
N LEU A 106 -2.90 2.90 -17.33
CA LEU A 106 -2.93 1.54 -17.84
C LEU A 106 -1.57 0.85 -17.67
N GLY A 107 -0.48 1.53 -18.03
CA GLY A 107 0.88 1.07 -17.85
C GLY A 107 1.24 0.87 -16.38
N SER A 108 0.70 1.71 -15.50
CA SER A 108 0.84 1.56 -14.04
C SER A 108 0.12 0.31 -13.55
N VAL A 109 -1.16 0.09 -13.89
CA VAL A 109 -1.88 -1.15 -13.52
C VAL A 109 -1.15 -2.38 -14.02
N LEU A 110 -0.66 -2.38 -15.26
CA LEU A 110 0.15 -3.48 -15.81
C LEU A 110 1.44 -3.69 -15.01
N THR A 111 2.17 -2.62 -14.71
CA THR A 111 3.42 -2.69 -13.93
C THR A 111 3.18 -3.29 -12.54
N TYR A 112 2.12 -2.84 -11.85
CA TYR A 112 1.75 -3.39 -10.55
C TYR A 112 1.22 -4.81 -10.64
N THR A 113 0.58 -5.18 -11.74
CA THR A 113 0.15 -6.57 -12.01
C THR A 113 1.37 -7.48 -12.15
N ILE A 114 2.35 -7.12 -12.98
CA ILE A 114 3.60 -7.88 -13.15
C ILE A 114 4.35 -8.00 -11.81
N LYS A 115 4.41 -6.93 -11.02
CA LYS A 115 4.98 -6.94 -9.67
C LYS A 115 4.23 -7.87 -8.72
N ALA A 116 2.89 -7.87 -8.77
CA ALA A 116 2.05 -8.71 -7.93
C ALA A 116 2.24 -10.20 -8.25
N PHE A 117 2.35 -10.55 -9.53
CA PHE A 117 2.70 -11.89 -9.97
C PHE A 117 4.14 -12.29 -9.68
N THR A 118 5.00 -11.40 -9.17
CA THR A 118 6.44 -11.66 -9.03
C THR A 118 7.04 -12.09 -10.38
N TYR A 119 7.15 -11.14 -11.32
CA TYR A 119 7.83 -11.18 -12.62
C TYR A 119 7.83 -12.54 -13.36
N PRO A 120 8.67 -13.55 -13.04
CA PRO A 120 8.63 -14.85 -13.72
C PRO A 120 7.22 -15.49 -13.78
N PHE A 121 6.40 -15.42 -12.73
CA PHE A 121 5.07 -16.05 -12.78
C PHE A 121 4.07 -15.28 -13.65
N PHE A 122 4.35 -14.02 -14.03
CA PHE A 122 3.54 -13.32 -15.02
C PHE A 122 3.63 -13.98 -16.40
N ALA A 123 4.76 -14.62 -16.74
CA ALA A 123 4.89 -15.37 -17.99
C ALA A 123 3.93 -16.58 -18.01
N VAL A 124 3.76 -17.26 -16.87
CA VAL A 124 2.78 -18.36 -16.71
C VAL A 124 1.37 -17.83 -16.95
N TYR A 125 1.03 -16.69 -16.35
CA TYR A 125 -0.25 -16.02 -16.56
C TYR A 125 -0.49 -15.67 -18.03
N TRP A 126 0.51 -15.08 -18.69
CA TRP A 126 0.46 -14.72 -20.11
C TRP A 126 0.23 -15.93 -21.01
N LEU A 127 0.92 -17.05 -20.73
CA LEU A 127 0.70 -18.31 -21.44
C LEU A 127 -0.73 -18.82 -21.27
N GLY A 128 -1.34 -18.63 -20.09
CA GLY A 128 -2.74 -18.99 -19.84
C GLY A 128 -3.75 -18.20 -20.68
N LEU A 129 -3.43 -16.97 -21.07
CA LEU A 129 -4.30 -16.13 -21.91
C LEU A 129 -4.42 -16.65 -23.34
N SER A 130 -3.39 -17.32 -23.85
CA SER A 130 -3.28 -17.69 -25.27
C SER A 130 -4.28 -18.76 -25.76
N ASP A 131 -4.91 -19.52 -24.86
CA ASP A 131 -6.01 -20.46 -25.19
C ASP A 131 -7.26 -20.20 -24.32
N TRP A 132 -7.37 -18.99 -23.77
CA TRP A 132 -8.40 -18.67 -22.79
C TRP A 132 -9.83 -18.86 -23.34
N ILE A 133 -10.07 -18.44 -24.58
CA ILE A 133 -11.39 -18.56 -25.23
C ILE A 133 -11.82 -20.03 -25.35
N GLY A 134 -10.89 -20.94 -25.64
CA GLY A 134 -11.16 -22.37 -25.75
C GLY A 134 -11.58 -22.98 -24.41
N HIS A 135 -10.92 -22.58 -23.33
CA HIS A 135 -11.24 -23.03 -21.97
C HIS A 135 -12.55 -22.41 -21.43
N LEU A 136 -12.84 -21.14 -21.75
CA LEU A 136 -14.10 -20.48 -21.35
C LEU A 136 -15.34 -21.16 -21.92
N LYS A 137 -15.25 -21.68 -23.15
CA LYS A 137 -16.37 -22.39 -23.78
C LYS A 137 -16.66 -23.74 -23.11
N LYS A 138 -15.69 -24.32 -22.40
CA LYS A 138 -15.82 -25.63 -21.75
C LYS A 138 -16.34 -25.54 -20.33
N ASP A 139 -16.04 -24.47 -19.60
CA ASP A 139 -16.40 -24.32 -18.19
C ASP A 139 -17.02 -22.96 -17.84
N ASN A 140 -18.29 -22.97 -17.42
CA ASN A 140 -19.01 -21.79 -16.96
C ASN A 140 -18.40 -21.16 -15.70
N ARG A 141 -17.70 -21.93 -14.87
CA ARG A 141 -17.00 -21.42 -13.67
C ARG A 141 -15.81 -20.56 -14.05
N ALA A 142 -15.10 -20.96 -15.11
CA ALA A 142 -14.00 -20.17 -15.66
C ALA A 142 -14.54 -18.82 -16.18
N VAL A 143 -15.70 -18.81 -16.85
CA VAL A 143 -16.37 -17.57 -17.29
C VAL A 143 -16.67 -16.65 -16.11
N TYR A 144 -17.24 -17.18 -15.03
CA TYR A 144 -17.53 -16.39 -13.84
C TYR A 144 -16.27 -15.74 -13.25
N LEU A 145 -15.22 -16.54 -12.98
CA LEU A 145 -13.97 -16.03 -12.40
C LEU A 145 -13.26 -15.03 -13.32
N SER A 146 -13.33 -15.25 -14.63
CA SER A 146 -12.87 -14.32 -15.65
C SER A 146 -13.60 -12.97 -15.63
N ILE A 147 -14.92 -12.96 -15.45
CA ILE A 147 -15.70 -11.73 -15.30
C ILE A 147 -15.30 -11.00 -14.01
N VAL A 148 -15.15 -11.73 -12.90
CA VAL A 148 -14.71 -11.13 -11.62
C VAL A 148 -13.30 -10.56 -11.74
N ALA A 149 -12.38 -11.24 -12.43
CA ALA A 149 -11.02 -10.76 -12.67
C ALA A 149 -11.03 -9.48 -13.51
N LEU A 150 -11.82 -9.43 -14.59
CA LEU A 150 -11.96 -8.23 -15.41
C LEU A 150 -12.55 -7.06 -14.62
N ALA A 151 -13.63 -7.31 -13.87
CA ALA A 151 -14.26 -6.28 -13.03
C ALA A 151 -13.30 -5.77 -11.95
N SER A 152 -12.52 -6.66 -11.34
CA SER A 152 -11.48 -6.32 -10.36
C SER A 152 -10.43 -5.39 -10.98
N LEU A 153 -9.95 -5.71 -12.18
CA LEU A 153 -8.97 -4.89 -12.89
C LEU A 153 -9.53 -3.51 -13.27
N LEU A 154 -10.79 -3.44 -13.71
CA LEU A 154 -11.47 -2.17 -13.98
C LEU A 154 -11.61 -1.31 -12.73
N VAL A 155 -11.95 -1.90 -11.59
CA VAL A 155 -12.06 -1.16 -10.33
C VAL A 155 -10.70 -0.64 -9.87
N LEU A 156 -9.65 -1.44 -10.01
CA LEU A 156 -8.28 -0.99 -9.70
C LEU A 156 -7.82 0.13 -10.64
N TYR A 157 -8.23 0.08 -11.91
CA TYR A 157 -7.97 1.13 -12.88
C TYR A 157 -8.65 2.45 -12.50
N VAL A 158 -9.93 2.40 -12.16
CA VAL A 158 -10.69 3.59 -11.69
C VAL A 158 -10.13 4.11 -10.36
N HIS A 159 -9.77 3.22 -9.43
CA HIS A 159 -9.14 3.58 -8.17
C HIS A 159 -7.81 4.33 -8.39
N LEU A 160 -7.01 3.87 -9.35
CA LEU A 160 -5.78 4.53 -9.72
C LEU A 160 -6.02 5.92 -10.33
N LEU A 161 -7.04 6.10 -11.18
CA LEU A 161 -7.39 7.42 -11.72
C LEU A 161 -7.90 8.39 -10.65
N HIS A 162 -8.53 7.86 -9.60
CA HIS A 162 -9.02 8.65 -8.48
C HIS A 162 -7.89 9.09 -7.54
N SER A 163 -7.05 8.15 -7.11
CA SER A 163 -6.05 8.38 -6.06
C SER A 163 -4.64 8.66 -6.57
N TRP A 164 -4.38 8.41 -7.85
CA TRP A 164 -3.04 8.49 -8.48
C TRP A 164 -1.96 7.63 -7.82
N GLN A 165 -2.35 6.74 -6.91
CA GLN A 165 -1.46 5.87 -6.17
C GLN A 165 -2.10 4.49 -6.06
N ILE A 166 -1.32 3.45 -6.31
CA ILE A 166 -1.76 2.08 -6.10
C ILE A 166 -0.63 1.29 -5.46
N TYR A 167 -0.98 0.45 -4.49
CA TYR A 167 -0.05 -0.44 -3.81
C TYR A 167 -0.27 -1.86 -4.31
N THR A 168 0.78 -2.68 -4.31
CA THR A 168 0.73 -4.08 -4.73
C THR A 168 -0.32 -4.91 -3.97
N ARG A 169 -0.62 -4.56 -2.71
CA ARG A 169 -1.66 -5.24 -1.91
C ARG A 169 -3.05 -5.19 -2.54
N PHE A 170 -3.38 -4.13 -3.29
CA PHE A 170 -4.69 -4.01 -3.92
C PHE A 170 -4.86 -4.98 -5.10
N MET A 171 -3.76 -5.48 -5.67
CA MET A 171 -3.81 -6.47 -6.75
C MET A 171 -4.31 -7.85 -6.28
N ALA A 172 -4.43 -8.08 -4.97
CA ALA A 172 -4.89 -9.35 -4.41
C ALA A 172 -6.27 -9.78 -4.98
N ILE A 173 -7.23 -8.85 -5.06
CA ILE A 173 -8.58 -9.14 -5.58
C ILE A 173 -8.54 -9.66 -7.03
N PHE A 174 -7.62 -9.13 -7.85
CA PHE A 174 -7.41 -9.55 -9.22
C PHE A 174 -6.62 -10.86 -9.30
N LEU A 175 -5.59 -11.01 -8.49
CA LEU A 175 -4.76 -12.22 -8.46
C LEU A 175 -5.58 -13.45 -8.06
N PHE A 176 -6.43 -13.35 -7.05
CA PHE A 176 -7.28 -14.47 -6.61
C PHE A 176 -8.36 -14.82 -7.62
N SER A 177 -8.99 -13.84 -8.24
CA SER A 177 -10.03 -14.08 -9.25
C SER A 177 -9.45 -14.59 -10.57
N SER A 178 -8.17 -14.33 -10.85
CA SER A 178 -7.50 -14.76 -12.07
C SER A 178 -6.76 -16.11 -11.96
N VAL A 179 -6.99 -16.85 -10.87
CA VAL A 179 -6.36 -18.17 -10.63
C VAL A 179 -6.64 -19.20 -11.74
N THR A 180 -7.79 -19.11 -12.41
CA THR A 180 -8.14 -20.01 -13.53
C THR A 180 -7.19 -19.82 -14.70
N VAL A 181 -6.85 -18.58 -15.03
CA VAL A 181 -5.90 -18.26 -16.10
C VAL A 181 -4.50 -18.77 -15.75
N ILE A 182 -4.09 -18.64 -14.49
CA ILE A 182 -2.82 -19.21 -14.01
C ILE A 182 -2.83 -20.74 -14.20
N GLY A 183 -3.94 -21.40 -13.83
CA GLY A 183 -4.13 -22.84 -14.02
C GLY A 183 -3.98 -23.27 -15.49
N PHE A 184 -4.60 -22.54 -16.42
CA PHE A 184 -4.44 -22.79 -17.86
C PHE A 184 -2.99 -22.62 -18.33
N GLY A 185 -2.28 -21.62 -17.78
CA GLY A 185 -0.85 -21.42 -18.04
C GLY A 185 0.01 -22.60 -17.58
N LEU A 186 -0.25 -23.12 -16.37
CA LEU A 186 0.42 -24.30 -15.84
C LEU A 186 0.12 -25.55 -16.65
N GLU A 187 -1.15 -25.78 -17.01
CA GLU A 187 -1.54 -26.91 -17.86
C GLU A 187 -0.82 -26.88 -19.21
N ARG A 188 -0.71 -25.70 -19.82
CA ARG A 188 0.00 -25.51 -21.08
C ARG A 188 1.51 -25.76 -20.94
N LEU A 189 2.13 -25.33 -19.84
CA LEU A 189 3.53 -25.62 -19.56
C LEU A 189 3.77 -27.13 -19.41
N VAL A 190 2.87 -27.83 -18.72
CA VAL A 190 2.97 -29.27 -18.55
C VAL A 190 2.83 -30.00 -19.90
N ARG A 191 1.83 -29.62 -20.71
CA ARG A 191 1.66 -30.16 -22.07
C ARG A 191 2.88 -29.90 -22.94
N PHE A 192 3.44 -28.69 -22.87
CA PHE A 192 4.64 -28.32 -23.63
C PHE A 192 5.86 -29.15 -23.22
N ALA A 193 6.11 -29.30 -21.91
CA ALA A 193 7.21 -30.12 -21.41
C ALA A 193 7.07 -31.59 -21.81
N HIS A 194 5.85 -32.11 -21.78
CA HIS A 194 5.59 -33.49 -22.20
C HIS A 194 5.79 -33.68 -23.71
N GLN A 195 5.24 -32.80 -24.55
CA GLN A 195 5.27 -32.95 -26.01
C GLN A 195 6.61 -32.56 -26.66
N ARG A 196 7.32 -31.57 -26.10
CA ARG A 196 8.55 -31.03 -26.71
C ARG A 196 9.82 -31.51 -26.02
N LEU A 197 9.76 -31.76 -24.71
CA LEU A 197 10.93 -32.19 -23.93
C LEU A 197 10.87 -33.68 -23.55
N ASN A 198 9.80 -34.40 -23.92
CA ASN A 198 9.56 -35.81 -23.57
C ASN A 198 9.67 -36.09 -22.05
N LEU A 199 9.40 -35.08 -21.22
CA LEU A 199 9.43 -35.24 -19.77
C LEU A 199 8.17 -35.97 -19.28
N SER A 200 8.33 -36.82 -18.27
CA SER A 200 7.19 -37.44 -17.60
C SER A 200 6.38 -36.39 -16.82
N TYR A 201 5.10 -36.67 -16.60
CA TYR A 201 4.20 -35.76 -15.88
C TYR A 201 4.72 -35.45 -14.47
N SER A 202 5.16 -36.47 -13.73
CA SER A 202 5.70 -36.32 -12.37
C SER A 202 6.97 -35.47 -12.33
N VAL A 203 7.90 -35.69 -13.27
CA VAL A 203 9.14 -34.90 -13.36
C VAL A 203 8.83 -33.45 -13.68
N THR A 204 7.87 -33.20 -14.59
CA THR A 204 7.45 -31.85 -14.94
C THR A 204 6.83 -31.11 -13.77
N LEU A 205 5.95 -31.77 -13.00
CA LEU A 205 5.36 -31.18 -11.80
C LEU A 205 6.41 -30.91 -10.72
N ALA A 206 7.32 -31.85 -10.48
CA ALA A 206 8.42 -31.66 -9.54
C ALA A 206 9.31 -30.48 -9.94
N ALA A 207 9.68 -30.37 -11.21
CA ALA A 207 10.48 -29.26 -11.73
C ALA A 207 9.77 -27.91 -11.60
N LEU A 208 8.47 -27.84 -11.94
CA LEU A 208 7.66 -26.63 -11.75
C LEU A 208 7.56 -26.24 -10.27
N GLY A 209 7.33 -27.21 -9.38
CA GLY A 209 7.30 -26.99 -7.94
C GLY A 209 8.63 -26.45 -7.41
N CYS A 210 9.75 -27.06 -7.79
CA CYS A 210 11.09 -26.59 -7.46
C CYS A 210 11.35 -25.17 -7.98
N LEU A 211 10.91 -24.85 -9.20
CA LEU A 211 11.03 -23.51 -9.77
C LEU A 211 10.21 -22.49 -8.99
N ILE A 212 8.96 -22.82 -8.65
CA ILE A 212 8.09 -21.96 -7.83
C ILE A 212 8.75 -21.68 -6.48
N ILE A 213 9.26 -22.71 -5.80
CA ILE A 213 9.95 -22.57 -4.51
C ILE A 213 11.22 -21.73 -4.68
N ALA A 214 12.05 -21.99 -5.69
CA ALA A 214 13.30 -21.27 -5.92
C ALA A 214 13.08 -19.76 -6.11
N PHE A 215 11.99 -19.34 -6.76
CA PHE A 215 11.68 -17.92 -6.94
C PHE A 215 10.85 -17.29 -5.81
N ALA A 216 9.95 -18.05 -5.17
CA ALA A 216 9.07 -17.51 -4.12
C ALA A 216 9.73 -17.52 -2.71
N LEU A 217 10.56 -18.53 -2.42
CA LEU A 217 11.12 -18.74 -1.09
C LEU A 217 12.14 -17.66 -0.68
N PRO A 218 13.12 -17.25 -1.52
CA PRO A 218 14.09 -16.22 -1.12
C PRO A 218 13.42 -14.90 -0.74
N LYS A 219 12.38 -14.51 -1.48
CA LYS A 219 11.58 -13.32 -1.19
C LYS A 219 10.78 -13.44 0.11
N SER A 220 10.42 -14.67 0.51
CA SER A 220 9.65 -14.94 1.72
C SER A 220 10.52 -15.07 2.98
N LEU A 221 11.72 -15.65 2.83
CA LEU A 221 12.72 -15.78 3.90
C LEU A 221 13.58 -14.54 4.09
N GLY A 222 13.61 -13.65 3.08
CA GLY A 222 14.28 -12.37 3.17
C GLY A 222 13.81 -11.59 4.40
N PRO A 223 14.74 -11.04 5.20
CA PRO A 223 14.38 -10.33 6.42
C PRO A 223 13.50 -9.13 6.07
N ARG A 224 12.26 -9.17 6.56
CA ARG A 224 11.26 -8.13 6.34
C ARG A 224 11.66 -6.88 7.12
N GLU A 225 11.57 -5.73 6.45
CA GLU A 225 11.68 -4.42 7.09
C GLU A 225 13.01 -4.15 7.81
N LYS A 226 14.14 -4.67 7.28
CA LYS A 226 15.49 -4.37 7.80
C LYS A 226 15.75 -2.87 7.92
N ASP A 227 15.22 -2.10 6.98
CA ASP A 227 15.29 -0.65 6.94
C ASP A 227 14.58 0.01 8.13
N LYS A 228 13.55 -0.64 8.70
CA LYS A 228 12.82 -0.12 9.87
C LYS A 228 13.44 -0.51 11.21
N LEU A 229 14.36 -1.48 11.22
CA LEU A 229 14.99 -2.00 12.43
C LEU A 229 15.74 -0.89 13.20
N VAL A 230 16.28 0.09 12.48
CA VAL A 230 16.97 1.24 13.09
C VAL A 230 16.04 2.07 13.97
N PHE A 231 14.77 2.26 13.57
CA PHE A 231 13.80 3.01 14.39
C PHE A 231 13.41 2.23 15.65
N LYS A 232 13.35 0.90 15.55
CA LYS A 232 13.14 0.01 16.69
C LYS A 232 14.29 0.12 17.69
N GLU A 233 15.54 -0.02 17.22
CA GLU A 233 16.72 0.12 18.07
C GLU A 233 16.76 1.47 18.79
N LEU A 234 16.49 2.57 18.07
CA LEU A 234 16.47 3.92 18.66
C LEU A 234 15.38 4.04 19.74
N GLY A 235 14.18 3.53 19.49
CA GLY A 235 13.09 3.55 20.48
C GLY A 235 13.38 2.66 21.69
N GLU A 236 13.88 1.44 21.50
CA GLU A 236 14.25 0.54 22.61
C GLU A 236 15.38 1.13 23.45
N MET A 237 16.36 1.82 22.85
CA MET A 237 17.39 2.54 23.60
C MET A 237 16.81 3.64 24.50
N ILE A 238 15.80 4.37 24.02
CA ILE A 238 15.09 5.37 24.83
C ILE A 238 14.34 4.69 25.98
N ALA A 239 13.59 3.61 25.68
CA ALA A 239 12.82 2.88 26.69
C ALA A 239 13.70 2.28 27.80
N MET A 240 14.87 1.74 27.44
CA MET A 240 15.84 1.21 28.40
C MET A 240 16.44 2.31 29.29
N ARG A 241 16.60 3.53 28.76
CA ARG A 241 17.19 4.65 29.50
C ARG A 241 16.21 5.32 30.45
N GLU A 242 14.97 5.56 30.02
CA GLU A 242 13.97 6.32 30.78
C GLU A 242 13.12 5.45 31.72
N GLY A 243 13.28 4.12 31.71
CA GLY A 243 12.65 3.21 32.66
C GLY A 243 11.13 3.03 32.49
N ASN A 244 10.52 3.66 31.48
CA ASN A 244 9.08 3.60 31.17
C ASN A 244 8.15 4.12 32.28
N GLU A 245 8.64 4.92 33.23
CA GLU A 245 7.82 5.51 34.29
C GLU A 245 6.95 6.68 33.80
N LYS A 246 7.42 7.38 32.77
CA LYS A 246 6.72 8.49 32.11
C LYS A 246 6.66 8.28 30.60
N ALA A 247 5.64 8.87 29.98
CA ALA A 247 5.53 8.92 28.53
C ALA A 247 6.68 9.75 27.96
N VAL A 248 7.47 9.14 27.07
CA VAL A 248 8.59 9.78 26.40
C VAL A 248 8.12 10.40 25.08
N LYS A 249 8.38 11.70 24.92
CA LYS A 249 8.03 12.44 23.71
C LYS A 249 9.24 12.63 22.81
N VAL A 250 9.12 12.15 21.57
CA VAL A 250 10.19 12.18 20.57
C VAL A 250 9.76 13.01 19.38
N LEU A 251 10.59 13.98 18.98
CA LEU A 251 10.44 14.70 17.73
C LEU A 251 11.29 14.07 16.63
N ALA A 252 10.68 13.70 15.51
CA ALA A 252 11.33 13.15 14.31
C ALA A 252 10.47 13.44 13.06
N SER A 253 10.89 13.03 11.85
CA SER A 253 9.97 13.06 10.69
C SER A 253 8.74 12.19 10.91
N SER A 254 7.63 12.54 10.26
CA SER A 254 6.33 11.88 10.39
C SER A 254 6.40 10.35 10.26
N SER A 255 7.25 9.81 9.38
CA SER A 255 7.43 8.36 9.24
C SER A 255 8.24 7.70 10.37
N ALA A 256 9.19 8.43 10.98
CA ALA A 256 10.06 7.93 12.04
C ALA A 256 9.43 8.12 13.43
N ALA A 257 8.72 9.23 13.64
CA ALA A 257 8.11 9.61 14.91
C ALA A 257 7.15 8.52 15.43
N ALA A 258 6.29 7.97 14.57
CA ALA A 258 5.36 6.91 14.94
C ALA A 258 6.09 5.65 15.45
N LEU A 259 7.11 5.18 14.73
CA LEU A 259 7.83 3.95 15.10
C LEU A 259 8.67 4.16 16.36
N ILE A 260 9.43 5.24 16.44
CA ILE A 260 10.30 5.49 17.59
C ILE A 260 9.46 5.75 18.84
N SER A 261 8.41 6.56 18.75
CA SER A 261 7.49 6.80 19.87
C SER A 261 6.83 5.51 20.36
N PHE A 262 6.47 4.61 19.44
CA PHE A 262 5.91 3.31 19.79
C PHE A 262 6.91 2.47 20.59
N TYR A 263 8.12 2.26 20.06
CA TYR A 263 9.13 1.42 20.72
C TYR A 263 9.70 2.06 22.00
N ALA A 264 9.76 3.39 22.08
CA ALA A 264 10.18 4.13 23.27
C ALA A 264 9.18 4.03 24.43
N ASN A 265 7.92 3.73 24.14
CA ASN A 265 6.83 3.70 25.13
C ASN A 265 6.14 2.32 25.20
N VAL A 266 6.78 1.27 24.67
CA VAL A 266 6.14 -0.06 24.55
C VAL A 266 5.73 -0.66 25.90
N ASN A 267 6.46 -0.33 26.96
CA ASN A 267 6.17 -0.78 28.33
C ASN A 267 5.48 0.29 29.19
N PHE A 268 5.14 1.45 28.62
CA PHE A 268 4.39 2.48 29.34
C PHE A 268 2.90 2.08 29.40
N PRO A 269 2.23 2.15 30.56
CA PRO A 269 0.90 1.59 30.77
C PRO A 269 -0.25 2.26 29.99
N SER A 270 0.01 3.32 29.22
CA SER A 270 -0.99 4.04 28.43
C SER A 270 -0.54 4.22 26.98
N ALA A 271 -1.50 4.40 26.07
CA ALA A 271 -1.21 4.68 24.67
C ALA A 271 -0.63 6.10 24.52
N VAL A 272 0.66 6.19 24.17
CA VAL A 272 1.30 7.46 23.83
C VAL A 272 1.11 7.71 22.35
N CYS A 273 0.31 8.72 22.01
CA CYS A 273 0.18 9.15 20.62
C CYS A 273 1.50 9.80 20.17
N PRO A 274 2.05 9.39 19.01
CA PRO A 274 3.21 10.06 18.46
C PRO A 274 2.88 11.51 18.14
N LEU A 275 3.87 12.39 18.27
CA LEU A 275 3.71 13.79 17.93
C LEU A 275 3.31 13.91 16.45
N SER A 276 2.15 14.50 16.17
CA SER A 276 1.65 14.70 14.81
C SER A 276 2.30 15.89 14.09
N VAL A 277 3.18 16.61 14.78
CA VAL A 277 3.80 17.84 14.30
C VAL A 277 5.11 17.50 13.60
N GLU A 278 5.24 17.92 12.35
CA GLU A 278 6.51 17.77 11.64
C GLU A 278 7.55 18.74 12.21
N TRP A 279 8.79 18.26 12.33
CA TRP A 279 9.92 19.07 12.76
C TRP A 279 10.16 20.29 11.85
N SER A 280 9.60 20.33 10.63
CA SER A 280 9.55 21.51 9.75
C SER A 280 8.83 22.71 10.35
N GLU A 281 7.89 22.51 11.28
CA GLU A 281 7.24 23.59 12.03
C GLU A 281 8.13 24.15 13.15
N PHE A 282 9.03 23.32 13.68
CA PHE A 282 10.00 23.68 14.69
C PHE A 282 11.21 24.40 14.06
N SER A 283 11.66 23.97 12.88
CA SER A 283 12.89 24.45 12.24
C SER A 283 12.76 25.78 11.48
N LYS A 284 11.58 26.44 11.47
CA LYS A 284 11.38 27.74 10.78
C LYS A 284 12.05 28.93 11.49
N GLN A 285 12.51 28.74 12.71
CA GLN A 285 13.18 29.76 13.51
C GLN A 285 14.70 29.54 13.46
N ASP A 286 15.45 30.45 14.07
CA ASP A 286 16.86 30.25 14.37
C ASP A 286 17.07 29.15 15.43
N TYR A 287 18.33 28.80 15.69
CA TYR A 287 18.68 27.74 16.63
C TYR A 287 18.08 27.95 18.02
N ASP A 288 18.18 29.17 18.56
CA ASP A 288 17.70 29.45 19.93
C ASP A 288 16.16 29.37 20.00
N GLY A 289 15.44 29.87 18.99
CA GLY A 289 13.98 29.70 18.90
C GLY A 289 13.55 28.24 18.73
N PHE A 290 14.34 27.45 17.99
CA PHE A 290 14.12 26.00 17.87
C PHE A 290 14.22 25.31 19.25
N VAL A 291 15.30 25.56 20.00
CA VAL A 291 15.50 24.98 21.34
C VAL A 291 14.39 25.41 22.30
N GLU A 292 14.00 26.68 22.29
CA GLU A 292 12.92 27.19 23.14
C GLU A 292 11.59 26.47 22.84
N LYS A 293 11.26 26.27 21.57
CA LYS A 293 10.07 25.50 21.18
C LYS A 293 10.12 24.05 21.66
N LEU A 294 11.27 23.39 21.57
CA LEU A 294 11.40 22.01 22.06
C LEU A 294 11.13 21.93 23.56
N LYS A 295 11.72 22.85 24.33
CA LYS A 295 11.55 22.93 25.79
C LYS A 295 10.11 23.28 26.17
N LYS A 296 9.49 24.24 25.46
CA LYS A 296 8.08 24.62 25.64
C LYS A 296 7.12 23.48 25.34
N ALA A 297 7.41 22.67 24.31
CA ALA A 297 6.66 21.47 23.97
C ALA A 297 6.92 20.28 24.93
N LYS A 298 7.86 20.42 25.87
CA LYS A 298 8.31 19.39 26.80
C LYS A 298 8.71 18.10 26.07
N LEU A 299 9.52 18.25 25.02
CA LEU A 299 10.07 17.12 24.28
C LEU A 299 11.29 16.57 25.02
N ASP A 300 11.35 15.26 25.20
CA ASP A 300 12.48 14.59 25.85
C ASP A 300 13.60 14.30 24.85
N TYR A 301 13.25 13.95 23.60
CA TYR A 301 14.20 13.57 22.56
C TYR A 301 13.90 14.22 21.22
N PHE A 302 14.96 14.38 20.44
CA PHE A 302 14.94 14.89 19.07
C PHE A 302 15.83 14.00 18.17
N LEU A 303 15.30 13.58 17.03
CA LEU A 303 16.05 12.83 16.01
C LEU A 303 16.40 13.73 14.83
N LEU A 304 17.69 13.96 14.60
CA LEU A 304 18.20 14.60 13.40
C LEU A 304 18.33 13.56 12.28
N GLU A 305 17.66 13.79 11.15
CA GLU A 305 17.77 12.99 9.92
C GLU A 305 18.47 13.79 8.83
N ALA A 306 19.76 13.51 8.58
CA ALA A 306 20.64 14.37 7.78
C ALA A 306 20.12 14.70 6.36
N ARG A 307 19.47 13.74 5.67
CA ARG A 307 18.94 13.97 4.31
C ARG A 307 17.57 14.64 4.29
N ARG A 308 16.89 14.68 5.44
CA ARG A 308 15.56 15.27 5.56
C ARG A 308 15.59 16.67 6.15
N TRP A 309 16.67 17.06 6.86
CA TRP A 309 16.85 18.42 7.36
C TRP A 309 16.70 19.48 6.25
N PRO A 310 16.01 20.61 6.48
CA PRO A 310 15.60 21.54 5.45
C PRO A 310 16.80 22.42 5.11
N ARG A 311 17.05 22.57 3.82
CA ARG A 311 18.22 23.29 3.33
C ARG A 311 18.19 24.80 3.61
N ASN A 312 17.01 25.36 3.86
CA ASN A 312 16.80 26.80 4.07
C ASN A 312 16.60 27.16 5.55
N THR A 313 17.19 26.39 6.46
CA THR A 313 17.13 26.63 7.91
C THR A 313 18.53 26.64 8.49
N PHE A 314 18.66 26.96 9.78
CA PHE A 314 19.95 26.96 10.46
C PHE A 314 20.65 25.59 10.37
N ASP A 315 21.97 25.61 10.37
CA ASP A 315 22.76 24.38 10.28
C ASP A 315 22.94 23.81 11.68
N LEU A 316 22.05 22.88 12.04
CA LEU A 316 22.07 22.23 13.35
C LEU A 316 23.43 21.60 13.66
N LYS A 317 24.19 21.10 12.66
CA LYS A 317 25.51 20.51 12.93
C LYS A 317 26.56 21.56 13.33
N ARG A 318 26.44 22.79 12.83
CA ARG A 318 27.36 23.89 13.14
C ARG A 318 26.97 24.65 14.41
N GLU A 319 25.67 24.73 14.69
CA GLU A 319 25.13 25.57 15.76
C GLU A 319 24.79 24.78 17.03
N LEU A 320 24.98 23.45 17.03
CA LEU A 320 24.69 22.60 18.19
C LEU A 320 25.51 23.03 19.42
N LYS A 321 24.82 23.47 20.47
CA LYS A 321 25.42 23.79 21.77
C LYS A 321 25.25 22.58 22.69
N GLY A 322 26.35 22.03 23.22
CA GLY A 322 26.31 20.85 24.11
C GLY A 322 25.56 21.07 25.44
N LYS A 323 25.22 22.31 25.78
CA LYS A 323 24.37 22.66 26.92
C LYS A 323 22.87 22.40 26.68
N ASP A 324 22.44 22.30 25.41
CA ASP A 324 21.03 22.18 25.04
C ASP A 324 20.69 20.74 24.61
N PHE A 325 21.68 19.95 24.21
CA PHE A 325 21.50 18.58 23.74
C PHE A 325 22.61 17.63 24.20
N GLU A 326 22.24 16.41 24.56
CA GLU A 326 23.14 15.26 24.77
C GLU A 326 22.98 14.28 23.59
N GLU A 327 24.06 13.98 22.85
CA GLU A 327 24.01 12.96 21.78
C GLU A 327 23.97 11.56 22.41
N ILE A 328 22.94 10.78 22.08
CA ILE A 328 22.69 9.46 22.66
C ILE A 328 23.17 8.34 21.74
N ALA A 329 22.84 8.46 20.46
CA ALA A 329 23.15 7.42 19.48
C ALA A 329 23.22 7.99 18.07
N THR A 330 24.09 7.39 17.27
CA THR A 330 24.16 7.61 15.82
C THR A 330 23.89 6.30 15.09
N ARG A 331 23.07 6.37 14.04
CA ARG A 331 22.73 5.26 13.14
C ARG A 331 22.68 5.75 11.70
N TYR A 332 22.70 4.82 10.75
CA TYR A 332 22.56 5.13 9.32
C TYR A 332 21.34 4.44 8.74
N HIS A 333 20.61 5.14 7.89
CA HIS A 333 19.52 4.56 7.11
C HIS A 333 19.56 5.05 5.66
N PRO A 334 19.38 4.17 4.64
CA PRO A 334 19.61 4.52 3.24
C PRO A 334 18.78 5.70 2.71
N THR A 335 17.58 5.94 3.25
CA THR A 335 16.70 7.03 2.78
C THR A 335 16.88 8.32 3.57
N THR A 336 17.14 8.23 4.88
CA THR A 336 17.19 9.38 5.80
C THR A 336 18.62 9.86 6.05
N GLY A 337 19.62 9.06 5.66
CA GLY A 337 21.03 9.33 5.84
C GLY A 337 21.52 8.97 7.25
N GLU A 338 22.50 9.73 7.72
CA GLU A 338 22.92 9.69 9.12
C GLU A 338 21.77 10.19 10.01
N MET A 339 21.45 9.40 11.03
CA MET A 339 20.43 9.68 12.02
C MET A 339 21.09 9.83 13.38
N LYS A 340 20.90 10.98 14.02
CA LYS A 340 21.47 11.28 15.34
C LYS A 340 20.36 11.55 16.34
N LEU A 341 20.31 10.76 17.40
CA LEU A 341 19.37 10.90 18.48
C LEU A 341 19.96 11.78 19.57
N TYR A 342 19.26 12.86 19.89
CA TYR A 342 19.61 13.80 20.94
C TYR A 342 18.57 13.75 22.05
N ARG A 343 19.03 13.84 23.30
CA ARG A 343 18.19 14.18 24.45
C ARG A 343 18.18 15.70 24.61
N VAL A 344 17.01 16.28 24.88
CA VAL A 344 16.85 17.71 25.16
C VAL A 344 17.14 17.96 26.64
N LEU A 345 17.99 18.95 26.94
CA LEU A 345 18.44 19.29 28.30
C LEU A 345 17.66 20.43 28.96
#